data_AF-A0A8T6WLL9-F1
#
_entry.id   AF-A0A8T6WLL9-F1
#
_cell.length_a   1.000
_cell.length_b   1.000
_cell.length_c   1.000
_cell.angle_alpha   90.00
_cell.angle_beta   90.00
_cell.angle_gamma   90.00
#
_symmetry.space_group_name_H-M   'P 1'
#
loop_
_entity.id
_entity.type
_entity.pdbx_description
1 polymer ?
#
loop_
_entity_poly.entity_id
_entity_poly.type
_entity_poly.pdbx_seq_one_letter_code
_entity_poly.pdbx_strand_id
1 'polypeptide(L)'
;MERQFYKVVTIFLIWTSIGWFSFPFLVRASTIAPDLRFPRLLLQATVVALLYACAGIITLILGRYRTTKIQSEKLRQCPQCKKRIRADAVICPYCLTELDTE
;
A
#
# COMPACT_ATOMS: atom_id res chain seq x y z
N MET A 1 3.65 12.04 6.29
CA MET A 1 2.24 11.96 5.85
C MET A 1 1.94 10.77 4.93
N GLU A 2 2.84 10.38 4.02
CA GLU A 2 2.60 9.31 3.01
C GLU A 2 2.31 7.91 3.59
N ARG A 3 2.82 7.61 4.79
CA ARG A 3 2.60 6.34 5.48
C ARG A 3 1.15 6.17 5.99
N GLN A 4 0.43 7.26 6.21
CA GLN A 4 -0.99 7.19 6.61
C GLN A 4 -1.90 7.03 5.39
N PHE A 5 -1.51 7.64 4.27
CA PHE A 5 -2.27 7.62 3.03
C PHE A 5 -2.47 6.20 2.48
N TYR A 6 -1.42 5.36 2.44
CA TYR A 6 -1.58 3.98 1.93
C TYR A 6 -2.52 3.14 2.80
N LYS A 7 -2.50 3.33 4.13
CA LYS A 7 -3.40 2.60 5.04
C LYS A 7 -4.85 2.95 4.76
N VAL A 8 -5.14 4.24 4.61
CA VAL A 8 -6.48 4.74 4.28
C VAL A 8 -6.94 4.22 2.91
N VAL A 9 -6.07 4.26 1.90
CA VAL A 9 -6.36 3.74 0.56
C VAL A 9 -6.65 2.23 0.60
N THR A 10 -5.90 1.46 1.37
CA THR A 10 -6.13 0.01 1.50
C THR A 10 -7.47 -0.28 2.17
N ILE A 11 -7.80 0.45 3.25
CA ILE A 11 -9.09 0.33 3.94
C ILE A 11 -10.24 0.70 3.02
N PHE A 12 -10.10 1.76 2.22
CA PHE A 12 -11.12 2.20 1.27
C PHE A 12 -11.35 1.16 0.17
N LEU A 13 -10.27 0.58 -0.37
CA LEU A 13 -10.34 -0.49 -1.37
C LEU A 13 -11.04 -1.75 -0.84
N ILE A 14 -10.74 -2.14 0.40
CA ILE A 14 -11.39 -3.28 1.07
C ILE A 14 -12.89 -2.97 1.24
N TRP A 15 -13.23 -1.77 1.72
CA TRP A 15 -14.62 -1.34 1.91
C TRP A 15 -15.42 -1.36 0.58
N THR A 16 -14.84 -0.86 -0.51
CA THR A 16 -15.48 -0.90 -1.83
C THR A 16 -15.64 -2.32 -2.37
N SER A 17 -14.68 -3.22 -2.10
CA SER A 17 -14.80 -4.63 -2.52
C SER A 17 -15.99 -5.33 -1.85
N ILE A 18 -16.21 -5.07 -0.55
CA ILE A 18 -17.34 -5.64 0.21
C ILE A 18 -18.68 -5.16 -0.36
N GLY A 19 -18.76 -3.89 -0.77
CA GLY A 19 -19.96 -3.33 -1.41
C GLY A 19 -20.28 -3.97 -2.76
N TRP A 20 -19.28 -4.14 -3.63
CA TRP A 20 -19.45 -4.78 -4.93
C TRP A 20 -19.79 -6.27 -4.85
N PHE A 21 -19.27 -6.97 -3.84
CA PHE A 21 -19.62 -8.37 -3.61
C PHE A 21 -21.05 -8.55 -3.09
N SER A 22 -21.56 -7.58 -2.31
CA SER A 22 -22.92 -7.62 -1.74
C SER A 22 -24.01 -7.23 -2.74
N PHE A 23 -23.67 -6.42 -3.75
CA PHE A 23 -24.58 -5.93 -4.78
C PHE A 23 -25.34 -7.04 -5.54
N PRO A 24 -24.72 -8.11 -6.08
CA PRO A 24 -25.44 -9.18 -6.76
C PRO A 24 -26.36 -9.99 -5.84
N PHE A 25 -26.03 -10.11 -4.55
CA PHE A 25 -26.90 -10.77 -3.58
C PHE A 25 -28.13 -9.93 -3.24
N LEU A 26 -27.97 -8.62 -3.09
CA LEU A 26 -29.09 -7.68 -2.92
C LEU A 26 -30.02 -7.68 -4.14
N VAL A 27 -29.45 -7.69 -5.35
CA VAL A 27 -30.23 -7.78 -6.60
C VAL A 27 -31.00 -9.11 -6.69
N ARG A 28 -30.44 -10.21 -6.20
CA ARG A 28 -31.14 -11.50 -6.13
C ARG A 28 -32.24 -11.52 -5.06
N ALA A 29 -32.06 -10.81 -3.95
CA ALA A 29 -33.05 -10.69 -2.87
C ALA A 29 -34.21 -9.76 -3.25
N SER A 30 -33.95 -8.74 -4.06
CA SER A 30 -34.99 -7.93 -4.68
C SER A 30 -35.58 -8.69 -5.86
N THR A 31 -36.82 -9.18 -5.74
CA THR A 31 -37.58 -9.94 -6.76
C THR A 31 -37.91 -9.12 -8.04
N ILE A 32 -37.14 -8.08 -8.34
CA ILE A 32 -37.50 -7.01 -9.28
C ILE A 32 -37.18 -7.36 -10.75
N ALA A 33 -36.32 -8.35 -11.02
CA ALA A 33 -36.11 -8.81 -12.41
C ALA A 33 -35.50 -10.23 -12.50
N PRO A 34 -36.31 -11.29 -12.71
CA PRO A 34 -35.82 -12.65 -12.90
C PRO A 34 -35.15 -12.89 -14.28
N ASP A 35 -35.19 -11.92 -15.20
CA ASP A 35 -34.78 -12.10 -16.61
C ASP A 35 -33.48 -11.35 -17.00
N LEU A 36 -32.81 -10.67 -16.05
CA LEU A 36 -31.54 -10.02 -16.38
C LEU A 36 -30.46 -11.09 -16.59
N ARG A 37 -29.85 -11.12 -17.78
CA ARG A 37 -28.69 -11.96 -18.20
C ARG A 37 -27.61 -12.09 -17.11
N PHE A 38 -27.84 -12.99 -16.15
CA PHE A 38 -26.99 -13.30 -15.00
C PHE A 38 -25.51 -13.57 -15.33
N PRO A 39 -25.14 -14.24 -16.45
CA PRO A 39 -23.72 -14.51 -16.70
C PRO A 39 -22.91 -13.25 -16.99
N ARG A 40 -23.50 -12.20 -17.61
CA ARG A 40 -22.78 -10.95 -17.88
C ARG A 40 -22.58 -10.11 -16.63
N LEU A 41 -23.58 -10.06 -15.74
CA LEU A 41 -23.48 -9.32 -14.48
C LEU A 41 -22.47 -9.94 -13.52
N LEU A 42 -22.45 -11.28 -13.42
CA LEU A 42 -21.45 -12.01 -12.64
C LEU A 42 -20.03 -11.78 -13.20
N LEU A 43 -19.87 -11.80 -14.54
CA LEU A 43 -18.59 -11.52 -15.19
C LEU A 43 -18.13 -10.07 -14.93
N GLN A 44 -19.03 -9.09 -14.98
CA GLN A 44 -18.69 -7.71 -14.64
C GLN A 44 -18.27 -7.56 -13.18
N ALA A 45 -18.99 -8.21 -12.26
CA ALA A 45 -18.65 -8.17 -10.83
C ALA A 45 -17.28 -8.82 -10.54
N THR A 46 -16.95 -9.94 -11.17
CA THR A 46 -15.65 -10.61 -11.00
C THR A 46 -14.50 -9.81 -11.60
N VAL A 47 -14.70 -9.19 -12.77
CA VAL A 47 -13.70 -8.31 -13.39
C VAL A 47 -13.43 -7.09 -12.50
N VAL A 48 -14.47 -6.45 -11.96
CA VAL A 48 -14.31 -5.30 -11.06
C VAL A 48 -13.60 -5.71 -9.77
N ALA A 49 -13.95 -6.86 -9.18
CA ALA A 49 -13.27 -7.39 -8.00
C ALA A 49 -11.77 -7.65 -8.24
N LEU A 50 -11.42 -8.22 -9.40
CA LEU A 50 -10.03 -8.44 -9.80
C LEU A 50 -9.26 -7.14 -9.98
N LEU A 51 -9.85 -6.12 -10.61
CA LEU A 51 -9.22 -4.81 -10.77
C LEU A 51 -8.93 -4.16 -9.42
N TYR A 52 -9.87 -4.20 -8.48
CA TYR A 52 -9.67 -3.68 -7.13
C TYR A 52 -8.60 -4.47 -6.35
N ALA A 53 -8.57 -5.79 -6.47
CA ALA A 53 -7.54 -6.62 -5.87
C ALA A 53 -6.15 -6.29 -6.44
N CYS A 54 -6.03 -6.17 -7.76
CA CYS A 54 -4.78 -5.75 -8.42
C CYS A 54 -4.33 -4.36 -7.96
N ALA A 55 -5.25 -3.38 -7.92
CA ALA A 55 -4.93 -2.04 -7.42
C ALA A 55 -4.45 -2.06 -5.96
N GLY A 56 -5.08 -2.86 -5.10
CA GLY A 56 -4.64 -3.09 -3.72
C GLY A 56 -3.22 -3.64 -3.64
N ILE A 57 -2.92 -4.70 -4.40
CA ILE A 57 -1.58 -5.31 -4.44
C ILE A 57 -0.53 -4.29 -4.93
N ILE A 58 -0.83 -3.55 -6.01
CA ILE A 58 0.06 -2.53 -6.57
C ILE A 58 0.39 -1.45 -5.52
N THR A 59 -0.63 -0.92 -4.82
CA THR A 59 -0.40 0.08 -3.77
C THR A 59 0.45 -0.45 -2.61
N LEU A 60 0.28 -1.73 -2.24
CA LEU A 60 1.03 -2.38 -1.17
C LEU A 60 2.50 -2.56 -1.55
N ILE A 61 2.76 -3.00 -2.78
CA ILE A 61 4.12 -3.16 -3.34
C ILE A 61 4.81 -1.79 -3.42
N LEU A 62 4.15 -0.78 -3.98
CA LEU A 62 4.70 0.59 -4.07
C LEU A 62 5.00 1.17 -2.69
N GLY A 63 4.11 0.94 -1.71
CA GLY A 63 4.31 1.34 -0.32
C GLY A 63 5.57 0.71 0.30
N ARG A 64 5.77 -0.61 0.11
CA ARG A 64 6.98 -1.31 0.57
C ARG A 64 8.24 -0.77 -0.12
N TYR A 65 8.19 -0.61 -1.43
CA TYR A 65 9.35 -0.18 -2.22
C TYR A 65 9.85 1.21 -1.80
N ARG A 66 8.93 2.15 -1.54
CA ARG A 66 9.27 3.49 -1.02
C ARG A 66 9.98 3.42 0.33
N THR A 67 9.50 2.60 1.27
CA THR A 67 10.13 2.53 2.60
C THR A 67 11.57 2.05 2.55
N THR A 68 11.87 1.09 1.68
CA THR A 68 13.25 0.58 1.51
C THR A 68 14.16 1.61 0.87
N LYS A 69 13.68 2.36 -0.14
CA LYS A 69 14.46 3.42 -0.78
C LYS A 69 14.79 4.54 0.20
N ILE A 70 13.80 5.00 0.98
CA ILE A 70 13.99 6.05 2.01
C ILE A 70 15.01 5.60 3.08
N GLN A 71 14.96 4.33 3.50
CA GLN A 71 15.94 3.80 4.44
C GLN A 71 17.36 3.81 3.85
N SER A 72 17.52 3.49 2.57
CA SER A 72 18.84 3.45 1.92
C SER A 72 19.44 4.83 1.65
N GLU A 73 18.62 5.85 1.39
CA GLU A 73 19.08 7.21 1.11
C GLU A 73 19.59 7.90 2.38
N LYS A 74 19.09 7.50 3.55
CA LYS A 74 19.56 7.96 4.86
C LYS A 74 20.81 7.23 5.34
N LEU A 75 21.71 6.77 4.47
CA LEU A 75 23.03 6.29 4.92
C LEU A 75 24.12 7.26 4.47
N ARG A 76 24.86 7.80 5.43
CA ARG A 76 26.07 8.60 5.20
C ARG A 76 27.31 7.83 5.62
N GLN A 77 28.46 8.24 5.10
CA GLN A 77 29.73 7.65 5.48
C GLN A 77 30.36 8.48 6.60
N CYS A 78 30.81 7.82 7.67
CA CYS A 78 31.48 8.51 8.76
C CYS A 78 32.81 9.12 8.27
N PRO A 79 33.10 10.41 8.50
CA PRO A 79 34.34 11.04 8.03
C PRO A 79 35.59 10.49 8.72
N GLN A 80 35.47 9.98 9.96
CA GLN A 80 36.59 9.41 10.71
C GLN A 80 36.86 7.95 10.32
N CYS A 81 35.89 7.05 10.54
CA CYS A 81 36.11 5.61 10.37
C CYS A 81 35.65 5.05 9.03
N LYS A 82 35.09 5.88 8.13
CA LYS A 82 34.59 5.51 6.79
C LYS A 82 33.53 4.41 6.74
N LYS A 83 32.97 4.01 7.89
CA LYS A 83 31.85 3.06 7.95
C LYS A 83 30.53 3.73 7.54
N ARG A 84 29.64 2.95 6.93
CA ARG A 84 28.29 3.42 6.61
C ARG A 84 27.45 3.47 7.88
N ILE A 85 26.85 4.61 8.13
CA ILE A 85 26.03 4.91 9.30
C ILE A 85 24.73 5.59 8.86
N ARG A 86 23.74 5.65 9.74
CA ARG A 86 22.50 6.38 9.41
C ARG A 86 22.80 7.89 9.32
N ALA A 87 22.15 8.57 8.39
CA ALA A 87 22.31 10.00 8.12
C ALA A 87 21.80 10.86 9.27
N ASP A 88 20.81 10.36 10.00
CA ASP A 88 20.26 10.94 11.23
C ASP A 88 21.06 10.54 12.50
N ALA A 89 22.15 9.77 12.37
CA ALA A 89 23.00 9.46 13.51
C ALA A 89 23.83 10.69 13.91
N VAL A 90 23.64 11.16 15.15
CA VAL A 90 24.43 12.23 15.78
C VAL A 90 25.77 11.70 16.29
N ILE A 91 25.86 10.42 16.62
CA ILE A 91 27.08 9.78 17.13
C ILE A 91 27.36 8.51 16.33
N CYS A 92 28.61 8.31 15.92
CA CYS A 92 29.00 7.10 15.19
C CYS A 92 29.05 5.89 16.14
N PRO A 93 28.31 4.79 15.88
CA PRO A 93 28.31 3.61 16.76
C PRO A 93 29.61 2.81 16.75
N TYR A 94 30.55 3.12 15.84
CA TYR A 94 31.79 2.37 15.69
C TYR A 94 33.02 3.08 16.27
N CYS A 95 33.10 4.40 16.12
CA CYS A 95 34.22 5.19 16.61
C CYS A 95 33.82 6.20 17.69
N LEU A 96 32.53 6.26 18.04
CA LEU A 96 31.95 7.18 19.04
C LEU A 96 32.20 8.66 18.77
N THR A 97 32.66 9.02 17.57
CA THR A 97 32.80 10.42 17.16
C THR A 97 31.43 11.04 16.97
N GLU A 98 31.24 12.23 17.53
CA GLU A 98 30.10 13.10 17.27
C GLU A 98 30.13 13.54 15.80
N LEU A 99 28.97 13.50 15.15
CA LEU A 99 28.79 13.83 13.75
C LEU A 99 27.92 15.08 13.68
N ASP A 100 28.55 16.23 13.51
CA ASP A 100 27.84 17.48 13.37
C ASP A 100 26.87 17.41 12.18
N THR A 101 25.63 17.77 12.45
CA THR A 101 24.57 17.93 11.45
C THR A 101 24.49 19.42 11.12
N GLU A 102 25.41 19.92 10.29
CA GLU A 102 25.25 21.20 9.60
C GLU A 102 24.29 21.05 8.42
#